data_AF-A0A2V9ZK41-F1
#
_entry.id   AF-A0A2V9ZK41-F1
#
_cell.length_a   1.000
_cell.length_b   1.000
_cell.length_c   1.000
_cell.angle_alpha   90.00
_cell.angle_beta   90.00
_cell.angle_gamma   90.00
#
_symmetry.space_group_name_H-M   'P 1'
#
loop_
_entity.id
_entity.type
_entity.pdbx_description
1 polymer ?
#
loop_
_entity_poly.entity_id
_entity_poly.type
_entity_poly.pdbx_seq_one_letter_code
_entity_poly.pdbx_strand_id
1 'polypeptide(L)' 'FTLLDFVGLDTTYYITHVMYEEFKERRFAAPPLLKRLVLAGWYGQKTGKGFYDYADPKNPVPGKFV' A
#
# COMPACT_ATOMS: atom_id res chain seq x y z
N PHE A 1 1.86 -8.14 4.47
CA PHE A 1 1.28 -6.88 3.96
C PHE A 1 -0.21 -6.70 4.29
N THR A 2 -0.87 -7.66 4.96
CA THR A 2 -2.32 -7.63 5.24
C THR A 2 -2.77 -6.43 6.06
N LEU A 3 -1.98 -6.00 7.06
CA LEU A 3 -2.26 -4.80 7.83
C LEU A 3 -2.25 -3.53 6.97
N LEU A 4 -1.31 -3.40 6.03
CA LEU A 4 -1.25 -2.23 5.14
C LEU A 4 -2.46 -2.17 4.21
N ASP A 5 -2.88 -3.30 3.68
CA ASP A 5 -4.09 -3.39 2.84
C ASP A 5 -5.38 -3.15 3.65
N PHE A 6 -5.37 -3.41 4.96
CA PHE A 6 -6.47 -3.05 5.85
C PHE A 6 -6.49 -1.54 6.15
N VAL A 7 -5.33 -0.94 6.47
CA VAL A 7 -5.20 0.50 6.76
C VAL A 7 -5.50 1.36 5.52
N GLY A 8 -5.08 0.89 4.35
CA GLY A 8 -5.16 1.62 3.10
C GLY A 8 -3.78 2.02 2.58
N LEU A 9 -3.46 1.63 1.34
CA LEU A 9 -2.16 1.93 0.73
C LEU A 9 -1.99 3.41 0.38
N ASP A 10 -3.09 4.09 0.01
CA ASP A 10 -3.14 5.54 -0.19
C ASP A 10 -2.87 6.31 1.12
N THR A 11 -3.51 5.91 2.22
CA THR A 11 -3.26 6.48 3.56
C THR A 11 -1.81 6.29 3.97
N THR A 12 -1.29 5.07 3.80
CA THR A 12 0.10 4.75 4.12
C THR A 12 1.06 5.56 3.26
N TYR A 13 0.79 5.68 1.96
CA TYR A 13 1.60 6.49 1.04
C TYR A 13 1.62 7.97 1.46
N TYR A 14 0.48 8.53 1.86
CA TYR A 14 0.43 9.89 2.42
C TYR A 14 1.29 10.03 3.69
N ILE A 15 1.20 9.09 4.62
CA ILE A 15 2.01 9.10 5.85
C ILE A 15 3.51 9.09 5.52
N THR A 16 3.95 8.30 4.54
CA THR A 16 5.36 8.30 4.12
C THR A 16 5.80 9.66 3.56
N HIS A 17 4.93 10.41 2.88
CA HIS A 17 5.25 11.75 2.39
C HIS A 17 5.43 12.73 3.54
N VAL A 18 4.52 12.72 4.51
CA VAL A 18 4.61 13.57 5.71
C VAL A 18 5.88 13.25 6.51
N MET A 19 6.16 11.98 6.76
CA MET A 19 7.37 11.55 7.47
C MET A 19 8.65 11.93 6.73
N TYR A 20 8.69 11.72 5.41
CA TYR A 20 9.84 12.12 4.61
C TYR A 20 10.00 13.64 4.54
N GLU A 21 8.90 14.39 4.48
CA GLU A 21 8.92 15.85 4.46
C GLU A 21 9.49 16.42 5.76
N GLU A 22 9.11 15.88 6.91
CA GLU A 22 9.59 16.35 8.21
C GLU A 22 11.06 15.99 8.45
N PHE A 23 11.42 14.71 8.29
CA PHE A 23 12.72 14.21 8.74
C PHE A 23 13.79 14.19 7.63
N LYS A 24 13.39 14.25 6.35
CA LYS A 24 14.26 14.11 5.17
C LYS A 24 15.12 12.82 5.15
N GLU A 25 14.79 11.81 5.95
CA GLU A 25 15.53 10.56 5.99
C GLU A 25 15.00 9.54 4.98
N ARG A 26 15.91 8.88 4.24
CA ARG A 26 15.56 7.88 3.22
C ARG A 26 14.68 6.74 3.74
N ARG A 27 14.79 6.36 5.02
CA ARG A 27 13.97 5.30 5.63
C ARG A 27 12.46 5.64 5.68
N PHE A 28 12.12 6.92 5.59
CA PHE A 28 10.73 7.39 5.54
C PHE A 28 10.20 7.59 4.12
N ALA A 29 11.05 7.50 3.10
CA ALA A 29 10.62 7.65 1.71
C ALA A 29 9.72 6.49 1.28
N ALA A 30 8.66 6.80 0.53
CA ALA A 30 7.75 5.82 -0.02
C ALA A 30 8.48 4.81 -0.93
N PRO A 31 8.32 3.48 -0.73
CA PRO A 31 8.86 2.49 -1.65
C PRO A 31 8.25 2.64 -3.06
N PRO A 32 9.03 2.45 -4.15
CA PRO A 32 8.51 2.55 -5.52
C PRO A 32 7.32 1.64 -5.80
N LEU A 33 7.29 0.44 -5.21
CA LEU A 33 6.18 -0.49 -5.33
C LEU A 33 4.89 0.10 -4.73
N LEU A 34 4.96 0.71 -3.54
CA LEU A 34 3.81 1.33 -2.91
C LEU A 34 3.23 2.45 -3.79
N LYS A 35 4.10 3.29 -4.36
CA LYS A 35 3.67 4.34 -5.31
C LYS A 35 2.91 3.76 -6.51
N ARG A 36 3.40 2.67 -7.10
CA ARG A 36 2.74 2.01 -8.25
C ARG A 36 1.35 1.49 -7.90
N LEU A 37 1.20 0.86 -6.72
CA LEU A 37 -0.10 0.35 -6.27
C LEU A 37 -1.11 1.47 -6.06
N VAL A 38 -0.70 2.58 -5.43
CA VAL A 38 -1.57 3.75 -5.25
C VAL A 38 -1.96 4.39 -6.57
N LEU A 39 -1.01 4.57 -7.50
CA LEU A 39 -1.32 5.11 -8.83
C LEU A 39 -2.26 4.21 -9.65
N ALA A 40 -2.25 2.90 -9.40
CA ALA A 40 -3.17 1.94 -10.01
C ALA A 40 -4.56 1.90 -9.33
N GLY A 41 -4.79 2.67 -8.26
CA GLY A 41 -6.04 2.64 -7.49
C GLY A 41 -6.20 1.39 -6.63
N TRP A 42 -5.13 0.65 -6.36
CA TRP A 42 -5.15 -0.57 -5.55
C TRP A 42 -4.84 -0.20 -4.10
N TYR A 43 -5.87 0.16 -3.34
CA TYR A 43 -5.72 0.68 -1.98
C TYR A 43 -5.84 -0.38 -0.89
N GLY A 44 -5.92 -1.67 -1.24
CA GLY A 44 -6.10 -2.78 -0.31
C GLY A 44 -7.54 -3.28 -0.25
N GLN A 45 -8.00 -3.65 0.93
CA GLN A 45 -9.31 -4.29 1.14
C GLN A 45 -10.47 -3.41 0.68
N LYS A 46 -10.38 -2.09 0.92
CA LYS A 46 -11.44 -1.13 0.56
C LYS A 46 -11.69 -1.00 -0.95
N THR A 47 -10.74 -1.42 -1.78
CA THR A 47 -10.87 -1.45 -3.25
C THR A 47 -10.84 -2.86 -3.81
N GLY A 48 -10.86 -3.89 -2.95
CA GLY A 48 -10.77 -5.30 -3.36
C GLY A 48 -9.39 -5.74 -3.88
N LYS A 49 -8.38 -4.86 -3.86
CA LYS A 49 -7.05 -5.14 -4.43
C LYS A 49 -5.98 -4.22 -3.82
N GLY A 50 -4.85 -4.81 -3.44
CA GLY A 50 -3.66 -4.15 -2.90
C GLY A 50 -2.42 -5.05 -3.08
N PHE A 51 -1.69 -5.31 -1.99
CA PHE A 51 -0.69 -6.38 -1.97
C PHE A 51 -1.31 -7.78 -2.10
N TYR A 52 -2.60 -7.92 -1.76
CA TYR A 52 -3.40 -9.12 -2.02
C TYR A 52 -4.57 -8.79 -2.95
N ASP A 53 -5.05 -9.80 -3.66
CA ASP A 53 -6.35 -9.81 -4.30
C ASP A 53 -7.41 -10.24 -3.28
N TYR A 54 -8.42 -9.39 -3.09
CA TYR A 54 -9.51 -9.60 -2.13
C TYR A 54 -10.84 -9.92 -2.84
N ALA A 55 -10.82 -10.44 -4.07
CA ALA A 55 -12.02 -10.91 -4.77
C ALA A 55 -12.81 -11.95 -3.95
N ASP A 56 -12.12 -12.81 -3.19
CA ASP A 56 -12.69 -13.57 -2.07
C ASP A 56 -12.07 -13.06 -0.75
N PRO A 57 -12.76 -12.20 0.01
CA PRO A 57 -12.24 -11.65 1.26
C PRO A 57 -11.89 -12.70 2.32
N LYS A 58 -12.48 -13.91 2.25
CA LYS A 58 -12.17 -15.00 3.18
C LYS A 58 -10.86 -15.70 2.84
N ASN A 59 -10.43 -15.64 1.58
CA ASN A 59 -9.23 -16.30 1.07
C ASN A 59 -8.42 -15.34 0.17
N PRO A 60 -7.81 -14.27 0.74
CA PRO A 60 -7.06 -13.30 -0.05
C PRO A 60 -5.82 -13.93 -0.68
N VAL A 61 -5.60 -13.67 -1.97
CA VAL A 61 -4.49 -14.26 -2.74
C VAL A 61 -3.34 -13.25 -2.82
N PRO A 62 -2.11 -13.60 -2.42
CA PRO A 62 -0.96 -12.70 -2.55
C PRO A 62 -0.73 -12.31 -4.01
N GLY A 63 -0.58 -11.01 -4.28
CA GLY A 63 -0.16 -10.54 -5.58
C GLY A 63 1.32 -10.87 -5.83
N LYS A 64 1.66 -11.15 -7.09
CA LYS A 64 3.04 -11.44 -7.48
C LYS A 64 3.77 -10.13 -7.76
N PHE A 65 4.49 -9.66 -6.75
CA PHE A 65 5.30 -8.45 -6.81
C PHE A 65 6.72 -8.82 -6.39
N VAL A 66 7.59 -8.95 -7.40
CA VAL A 66 8.93 -9.57 -7.36
C VAL A 66 8.90 -11.07 -7.62
#